data_AF-A0A859DQ28-F1
#
_entry.id   AF-A0A859DQ28-F1
#
_cell.length_a   1.000
_cell.length_b   1.000
_cell.length_c   1.000
_cell.angle_alpha   90.00
_cell.angle_beta   90.00
_cell.angle_gamma   90.00
#
_symmetry.space_group_name_H-M   'P 1'
#
loop_
_entity.id
_entity.type
_entity.pdbx_description
1 polymer ?
#
loop_
_entity_poly.entity_id
_entity_poly.type
_entity_poly.pdbx_seq_one_letter_code
_entity_poly.pdbx_strand_id
1 'polypeptide(L)' 'MCFYQKRGFDMVQIFRNAVQASCRLKPSIPLTGDFDIPIRHEIEKVL' A
#
# COMPACT_ATOMS: atom_id res chain seq x y z
N MET A 1 1.61 -12.10 -6.23
CA MET A 1 3.06 -12.39 -6.28
C MET A 1 3.67 -12.03 -7.63
N CYS A 2 3.26 -12.69 -8.72
CA CYS A 2 3.82 -12.49 -10.07
C CYS A 2 3.98 -11.01 -10.51
N PHE A 3 3.01 -10.14 -10.22
CA PHE A 3 3.11 -8.70 -10.53
C PHE A 3 4.29 -7.98 -9.85
N TYR A 4 4.58 -8.32 -8.58
CA TYR A 4 5.64 -7.69 -7.78
C TYR A 4 7.00 -8.30 -8.12
N GLN A 5 7.07 -9.63 -8.20
CA GLN A 5 8.31 -10.35 -8.55
C GLN A 5 8.78 -10.02 -9.97
N LYS A 6 7.87 -9.87 -10.95
CA LYS A 6 8.23 -9.43 -12.32
C LYS A 6 8.85 -8.03 -12.38
N ARG A 7 8.66 -7.21 -11.34
CA ARG A 7 9.23 -5.86 -11.22
C ARG A 7 10.45 -5.81 -10.30
N GLY A 8 10.96 -6.96 -9.87
CA GLY A 8 12.09 -7.07 -8.97
C GLY A 8 11.76 -6.83 -7.50
N PHE A 9 10.48 -6.78 -7.11
CA PHE A 9 10.12 -6.61 -5.71
C PHE A 9 9.83 -7.93 -5.03
N ASP A 10 10.42 -8.13 -3.85
CA ASP A 10 9.98 -9.15 -2.90
C ASP A 10 9.11 -8.54 -1.80
N MET A 11 7.97 -9.17 -1.49
CA MET A 11 7.03 -8.67 -0.50
C MET A 11 7.36 -9.24 0.87
N VAL A 12 7.67 -8.35 1.82
CA VAL A 12 8.09 -8.73 3.17
C VAL A 12 6.88 -8.86 4.09
N GLN A 13 6.03 -7.83 4.13
CA GLN A 13 4.94 -7.74 5.07
C GLN A 13 3.75 -6.93 4.51
N ILE A 14 2.55 -7.25 5.00
CA ILE A 14 1.32 -6.50 4.72
C ILE A 14 0.81 -5.90 6.04
N PHE A 15 0.66 -4.59 6.09
CA PHE A 15 0.07 -3.88 7.21
C PHE A 15 -1.41 -3.59 6.91
N ARG A 16 -2.30 -4.35 7.56
CA ARG A 16 -3.74 -4.20 7.38
C ARG A 16 -4.23 -2.89 7.99
N ASN A 17 -5.09 -2.19 7.27
CA ASN A 17 -5.71 -0.90 7.62
C ASN A 17 -4.73 0.24 7.98
N ALA A 18 -3.44 0.10 7.65
CA ALA A 18 -2.40 1.04 8.05
C ALA A 18 -2.56 2.45 7.45
N VAL A 19 -3.19 2.55 6.27
CA VAL A 19 -3.43 3.82 5.58
C VAL A 19 -4.17 4.82 6.47
N GLN A 20 -5.10 4.37 7.31
CA GLN A 20 -5.82 5.27 8.21
C GLN A 20 -4.89 5.94 9.22
N ALA A 21 -3.88 5.21 9.72
CA ALA A 21 -2.88 5.77 10.62
C ALA A 21 -1.97 6.75 9.88
N SER A 22 -1.55 6.40 8.66
CA SER A 22 -0.74 7.27 7.80
C SER A 22 -1.46 8.57 7.44
N CYS A 23 -2.77 8.53 7.15
CA CYS A 23 -3.59 9.72 6.89
C CYS A 23 -3.69 10.66 8.11
N ARG A 24 -3.58 10.16 9.34
CA ARG A 24 -3.52 11.03 10.54
C ARG A 24 -2.23 11.87 10.57
N LEU A 25 -1.13 11.32 10.05
CA LEU A 25 0.17 12.00 9.97
C LEU A 25 0.30 12.86 8.71
N LYS A 26 -0.23 12.37 7.59
CA LYS A 26 -0.22 13.05 6.29
C LYS A 26 -1.63 13.00 5.68
N PRO A 27 -2.49 14.00 5.97
CA PRO A 27 -3.88 14.03 5.50
C PRO A 27 -4.04 14.09 3.99
N SER A 28 -2.99 14.45 3.25
CA SER A 28 -3.00 14.46 1.79
C SER A 28 -2.92 13.06 1.15
N ILE A 29 -2.72 12.00 1.93
CA ILE A 29 -2.82 10.62 1.44
C ILE A 29 -4.31 10.32 1.14
N PRO A 30 -4.66 9.96 -0.11
CA PRO A 30 -6.04 9.66 -0.45
C PRO A 30 -6.48 8.31 0.11
N LEU A 31 -7.75 8.20 0.50
CA LEU A 31 -8.37 6.94 0.94
C LEU A 31 -8.83 6.05 -0.22
N THR A 32 -8.83 6.61 -1.44
CA THR A 32 -9.32 5.98 -2.65
C THR A 32 -8.31 6.23 -3.77
N GLY A 33 -7.97 5.17 -4.50
CA GLY A 33 -7.06 5.21 -5.64
C GLY A 33 -7.81 5.23 -6.96
N ASP A 34 -7.15 4.73 -8.01
CA ASP A 34 -7.76 4.61 -9.33
C ASP A 34 -9.02 3.75 -9.29
N PHE A 35 -9.99 4.07 -10.16
CA PHE A 35 -11.26 3.35 -10.30
C PHE A 35 -12.09 3.25 -9.02
N ASP A 36 -12.01 4.26 -8.15
CA ASP A 36 -12.70 4.31 -6.85
C ASP A 36 -12.31 3.17 -5.90
N ILE A 37 -11.14 2.55 -6.10
CA ILE A 37 -10.69 1.41 -5.28
C ILE A 37 -10.17 1.92 -3.92
N PRO A 38 -10.71 1.45 -2.78
CA PRO A 38 -10.24 1.88 -1.47
C PRO A 38 -8.78 1.47 -1.20
N ILE A 39 -7.97 2.42 -0.74
CA ILE A 39 -6.58 2.18 -0.31
C ILE A 39 -6.58 1.94 1.20
N ARG A 40 -6.45 0.68 1.60
CA ARG A 40 -6.53 0.28 3.02
C ARG A 40 -5.23 -0.23 3.60
N HIS A 41 -4.38 -0.84 2.78
CA HIS A 41 -3.27 -1.65 3.25
C HIS A 41 -1.96 -1.14 2.68
N GLU A 42 -0.91 -1.25 3.49
CA GLU A 42 0.45 -0.94 3.06
C GLU A 42 1.23 -2.24 2.90
N ILE A 43 2.15 -2.27 1.93
CA ILE A 43 2.99 -3.42 1.61
C ILE A 43 4.44 -2.98 1.72
N GLU A 44 5.20 -3.67 2.57
CA GLU A 44 6.65 -3.53 2.65
C GLU A 44 7.31 -4.41 1.59
N LYS A 45 8.31 -3.84 0.90
CA LYS A 45 9.04 -4.51 -0.18
C LYS A 45 10.53 -4.24 -0.07
N VAL A 46 11.32 -5.19 -0.54
CA VAL A 46 12.74 -5.02 -0.86
C VAL A 46 12.95 -5.07 -2.37
N LEU A 47 14.05 -4.46 -2.84
CA LEU A 47 14.51 -4.47 -4.23
C LEU A 47 15.34 -5.71 -4.56
#